data_AF-A0A4Q7VIX1-F1
#
_entry.id   AF-A0A4Q7VIX1-F1
#
_cell.length_a   1.000
_cell.length_b   1.000
_cell.length_c   1.000
_cell.angle_alpha   90.00
_cell.angle_beta   90.00
_cell.angle_gamma   90.00
#
_symmetry.space_group_name_H-M   'P 1'
#
loop_
_entity.id
_entity.type
_entity.pdbx_description
1 polymer ?
#
loop_
_entity_poly.entity_id
_entity_poly.type
_entity_poly.pdbx_seq_one_letter_code
_entity_poly.pdbx_strand_id
1 'polypeptide(L)'
;MNNKLELYHSILFLNKRPYRTRSISQNKYRELLKGIEKVNFNYQPAYELRFLKPHTDKSKYYRDLIKNEAIKYFNHVNELVSNANDGDVKAMWVHTTLSNILVDKLNQIAGEIERLNYPISNIDPKQAHKLKDTTLCEETYIYQYLKLHLIVLYLNLQVQFEEYLKVEKLDEEDIYLKYFQESVPEPSFIKPSKKIETPIVKKKPKEEFSFEPIRRDIQPIGYSLIDYDMILNKDAFAQVECNLYDFGIIDIESCFIKNRKQSNNTLLAAIYKVLIENNYFRRNILGEKKRCTDIDFRKYLDARYRVDTTQQFRRITEEQINDAKVKLPWLDKIYPIR
;
A
#
# COMPACT_ATOMS: atom_id res chain seq x y z
N MET A 1 14.79 -17.56 -8.09
CA MET A 1 13.91 -16.57 -7.43
C MET A 1 12.99 -17.33 -6.48
N ASN A 2 12.96 -16.99 -5.18
CA ASN A 2 12.37 -17.83 -4.13
C ASN A 2 11.00 -17.28 -3.72
N ASN A 3 9.93 -18.03 -3.99
CA ASN A 3 8.59 -17.77 -3.45
C ASN A 3 8.58 -18.16 -1.96
N LYS A 4 9.15 -17.31 -1.09
CA LYS A 4 9.36 -17.62 0.33
C LYS A 4 8.98 -16.45 1.23
N LEU A 5 8.29 -16.78 2.32
CA LEU A 5 7.98 -15.87 3.43
C LEU A 5 9.14 -15.87 4.46
N GLU A 6 10.28 -15.31 4.07
CA GLU A 6 11.53 -15.36 4.85
C GLU A 6 11.40 -14.63 6.20
N LEU A 7 10.67 -13.51 6.26
CA LEU A 7 10.45 -12.83 7.54
C LEU A 7 9.62 -13.70 8.50
N TYR A 8 8.57 -14.37 8.01
CA TYR A 8 7.74 -15.25 8.84
C TYR A 8 8.58 -16.40 9.39
N HIS A 9 9.40 -17.02 8.53
CA HIS A 9 10.34 -18.04 8.97
C HIS A 9 11.34 -17.49 10.00
N SER A 10 11.81 -16.25 9.82
CA SER A 10 12.74 -15.61 10.75
C SER A 10 12.12 -15.34 12.12
N ILE A 11 10.85 -14.92 12.16
CA ILE A 11 10.08 -14.68 13.39
C ILE A 11 9.81 -15.99 14.13
N LEU A 12 9.46 -17.04 13.40
CA LEU A 12 9.15 -18.35 14.00
C LEU A 12 10.42 -19.09 14.45
N PHE A 13 11.46 -19.11 13.62
CA PHE A 13 12.56 -20.07 13.76
C PHE A 13 13.96 -19.47 13.86
N LEU A 14 14.18 -18.20 13.60
CA LEU A 14 15.55 -17.65 13.58
C LEU A 14 15.79 -16.61 14.68
N ASN A 15 16.43 -15.50 14.33
CA ASN A 15 16.90 -14.45 15.22
C ASN A 15 15.82 -13.40 15.57
N LYS A 16 14.68 -13.39 14.87
CA LYS A 16 13.57 -12.45 15.10
C LYS A 16 12.48 -13.03 16.00
N ARG A 17 12.77 -14.09 16.77
CA ARG A 17 11.82 -14.66 17.73
C ARG A 17 11.53 -13.65 18.86
N PRO A 18 10.26 -13.30 19.12
CA PRO A 18 9.91 -12.33 20.17
C PRO A 18 10.50 -12.67 21.55
N TYR A 19 10.48 -13.94 21.93
CA TYR A 19 10.99 -14.39 23.23
C TYR A 19 12.53 -14.45 23.34
N ARG A 20 13.25 -14.49 22.21
CA ARG A 20 14.72 -14.37 22.20
C ARG A 20 15.20 -12.93 22.34
N THR A 21 14.29 -11.97 22.12
CA THR A 21 14.60 -10.53 22.09
C THR A 21 14.02 -9.79 23.30
N ARG A 22 13.79 -10.49 24.41
CA ARG A 22 13.30 -9.93 25.69
C ARG A 22 14.25 -8.92 26.32
N SER A 23 15.56 -9.08 26.11
CA SER A 23 16.58 -8.16 26.63
C SER A 23 16.66 -6.84 25.87
N ILE A 24 16.05 -6.73 24.69
CA ILE A 24 16.08 -5.52 23.88
C ILE A 24 15.09 -4.51 24.47
N SER A 25 15.57 -3.31 24.78
CA SER A 25 14.75 -2.25 25.36
C SER A 25 13.69 -1.72 24.38
N GLN A 26 12.58 -1.22 24.92
CA GLN A 26 11.51 -0.58 24.13
C GLN A 26 12.03 0.64 23.34
N ASN A 27 12.99 1.39 23.90
CA ASN A 27 13.65 2.51 23.19
C ASN A 27 14.34 2.05 21.90
N LYS A 28 14.99 0.88 21.92
CA LYS A 28 15.63 0.34 20.71
C LYS A 28 14.60 -0.01 19.64
N TYR A 29 13.47 -0.59 20.00
CA TYR A 29 12.38 -0.83 19.05
C TYR A 29 11.78 0.45 18.49
N ARG A 30 11.73 1.52 19.28
CA ARG A 30 11.31 2.85 18.82
C ARG A 30 12.26 3.44 17.78
N GLU A 31 13.56 3.23 17.92
CA GLU A 31 14.54 3.59 16.88
C GLU A 31 14.34 2.74 15.62
N LEU A 32 14.25 1.42 15.78
CA LEU A 32 14.07 0.50 14.65
C LEU A 32 12.79 0.78 13.86
N LEU A 33 11.71 1.19 14.55
CA LEU A 33 10.45 1.61 13.96
C LEU A 33 10.61 2.76 12.97
N LYS A 34 11.50 3.73 13.24
CA LYS A 34 11.74 4.87 12.33
C LYS A 34 12.35 4.44 11.00
N GLY A 35 13.07 3.32 10.99
CA GLY A 35 13.69 2.77 9.78
C GLY A 35 12.78 1.88 8.93
N ILE A 36 11.52 1.65 9.34
CA ILE A 36 10.61 0.81 8.57
C ILE A 36 9.96 1.64 7.45
N GLU A 37 10.32 1.32 6.21
CA GLU A 37 9.63 1.86 5.03
C GLU A 37 8.23 1.24 4.90
N LYS A 38 7.22 2.07 4.61
CA LYS A 38 5.86 1.59 4.36
C LYS A 38 5.75 0.97 2.97
N VAL A 39 5.17 -0.22 2.90
CA VAL A 39 4.88 -0.91 1.63
C VAL A 39 3.41 -0.70 1.28
N ASN A 40 3.13 -0.47 0.00
CA ASN A 40 1.77 -0.32 -0.51
C ASN A 40 1.35 -1.55 -1.34
N PHE A 41 0.05 -1.78 -1.39
CA PHE A 41 -0.54 -2.79 -2.25
C PHE A 41 -0.45 -2.35 -3.72
N ASN A 42 0.07 -3.22 -4.59
CA ASN A 42 0.06 -3.05 -6.05
C ASN A 42 -1.23 -3.61 -6.66
N TYR A 43 -1.89 -4.51 -5.94
CA TYR A 43 -3.12 -5.21 -6.32
C TYR A 43 -4.14 -5.04 -5.19
N GLN A 44 -5.43 -5.04 -5.52
CA GLN A 44 -6.46 -4.75 -4.55
C GLN A 44 -6.75 -6.00 -3.68
N PRO A 45 -6.60 -5.92 -2.35
CA PRO A 45 -6.99 -7.02 -1.47
C PRO A 45 -8.53 -7.11 -1.38
N ALA A 46 -9.06 -8.32 -1.26
CA ALA A 46 -10.47 -8.59 -1.01
C ALA A 46 -10.84 -8.43 0.47
N TYR A 47 -9.87 -8.60 1.38
CA TYR A 47 -10.03 -8.58 2.83
C TYR A 47 -8.96 -7.72 3.50
N GLU A 48 -9.37 -7.00 4.54
CA GLU A 48 -8.52 -6.18 5.39
C GLU A 48 -8.52 -6.69 6.83
N LEU A 49 -7.38 -6.53 7.51
CA LEU A 49 -7.22 -6.91 8.91
C LEU A 49 -7.45 -5.73 9.84
N ARG A 50 -8.44 -5.84 10.74
CA ARG A 50 -8.72 -4.89 11.82
C ARG A 50 -8.47 -5.53 13.19
N PHE A 51 -7.19 -5.63 13.56
CA PHE A 51 -6.79 -6.23 14.84
C PHE A 51 -6.61 -5.21 15.98
N LEU A 52 -6.38 -5.71 17.19
CA LEU A 52 -6.09 -4.92 18.39
C LEU A 52 -4.92 -3.95 18.17
N LYS A 53 -4.98 -2.78 18.83
CA LYS A 53 -3.89 -1.79 18.76
C LYS A 53 -2.71 -2.26 19.61
N PRO A 54 -1.47 -2.19 19.10
CA PRO A 54 -0.30 -2.56 19.89
C PRO A 54 -0.03 -1.51 20.98
N HIS A 55 0.28 -1.98 22.19
CA HIS A 55 0.53 -1.11 23.34
C HIS A 55 2.02 -0.82 23.58
N THR A 56 2.93 -1.67 23.09
CA THR A 56 4.38 -1.53 23.27
C THR A 56 5.09 -1.16 21.96
N ASP A 57 6.30 -0.60 22.06
CA ASP A 57 7.10 -0.25 20.88
C ASP A 57 7.58 -1.51 20.13
N LYS A 58 7.84 -2.61 20.84
CA LYS A 58 8.12 -3.91 20.19
C LYS A 58 6.90 -4.43 19.41
N SER A 59 5.70 -4.45 20.00
CA SER A 59 4.50 -4.89 19.27
C SER A 59 4.22 -4.02 18.05
N LYS A 60 4.44 -2.70 18.14
CA LYS A 60 4.36 -1.79 16.97
C LYS A 60 5.40 -2.17 15.90
N TYR A 61 6.64 -2.43 16.30
CA TYR A 61 7.73 -2.81 15.39
C TYR A 61 7.40 -4.07 14.60
N TYR A 62 7.03 -5.16 15.31
CA TYR A 62 6.67 -6.41 14.66
C TYR A 62 5.39 -6.29 13.83
N ARG A 63 4.40 -5.52 14.29
CA ARG A 63 3.19 -5.25 13.51
C ARG A 63 3.53 -4.66 12.14
N ASP A 64 4.36 -3.63 12.10
CA ASP A 64 4.71 -2.94 10.85
C ASP A 64 5.57 -3.84 9.94
N LEU A 65 6.49 -4.63 10.52
CA LEU A 65 7.26 -5.64 9.78
C LEU A 65 6.38 -6.72 9.14
N ILE A 66 5.50 -7.33 9.93
CA ILE A 66 4.62 -8.43 9.48
C ILE A 66 3.68 -7.91 8.37
N LYS A 67 3.07 -6.74 8.59
CA LYS A 67 2.19 -6.11 7.60
C LYS A 67 2.93 -5.87 6.29
N ASN A 68 4.12 -5.27 6.34
CA ASN A 68 4.88 -4.97 5.15
C ASN A 68 5.30 -6.24 4.39
N GLU A 69 5.70 -7.29 5.08
CA GLU A 69 6.03 -8.57 4.44
C GLU A 69 4.81 -9.19 3.75
N ALA A 70 3.66 -9.23 4.44
CA ALA A 70 2.43 -9.76 3.86
C ALA A 70 2.05 -9.02 2.57
N ILE A 71 2.18 -7.68 2.56
CA ILE A 71 1.94 -6.85 1.37
C ILE A 71 2.95 -7.17 0.26
N LYS A 72 4.24 -7.23 0.59
CA LYS A 72 5.31 -7.56 -0.39
C LYS A 72 5.06 -8.92 -1.03
N TYR A 73 4.74 -9.92 -0.22
CA TYR A 73 4.48 -11.26 -0.70
C TYR A 73 3.21 -11.33 -1.55
N PHE A 74 2.13 -10.66 -1.12
CA PHE A 74 0.91 -10.56 -1.92
C PHE A 74 1.18 -9.94 -3.31
N ASN A 75 1.91 -8.82 -3.35
CA ASN A 75 2.30 -8.18 -4.61
C ASN A 75 3.17 -9.11 -5.47
N HIS A 76 4.14 -9.79 -4.86
CA HIS A 76 5.05 -10.71 -5.55
C HIS A 76 4.32 -11.89 -6.20
N VAL A 77 3.42 -12.56 -5.47
CA VAL A 77 2.64 -13.68 -6.02
C VAL A 77 1.76 -13.18 -7.16
N ASN A 78 1.17 -12.01 -7.03
CA ASN A 78 0.39 -11.41 -8.10
C ASN A 78 1.21 -11.12 -9.36
N GLU A 79 2.43 -10.61 -9.21
CA GLU A 79 3.36 -10.40 -10.32
C GLU A 79 3.78 -11.73 -10.95
N LEU A 80 4.11 -12.75 -10.15
CA LEU A 80 4.49 -14.08 -10.64
C LEU A 80 3.39 -14.72 -11.49
N VAL A 81 2.15 -14.72 -11.00
CA VAL A 81 1.01 -15.31 -11.71
C VAL A 81 0.63 -14.46 -12.92
N SER A 82 0.68 -13.13 -12.82
CA SER A 82 0.37 -12.23 -13.95
C SER A 82 1.36 -12.37 -15.11
N ASN A 83 2.65 -12.59 -14.80
CA ASN A 83 3.73 -12.67 -15.79
C ASN A 83 3.90 -14.08 -16.40
N ALA A 84 3.20 -15.09 -15.88
CA ALA A 84 3.20 -16.42 -16.46
C ALA A 84 2.41 -16.43 -17.79
N ASN A 85 3.02 -17.01 -18.83
CA ASN A 85 2.45 -17.02 -20.19
C ASN A 85 1.32 -18.05 -20.38
N ASP A 86 1.28 -19.10 -19.55
CA ASP A 86 0.40 -20.25 -19.67
C ASP A 86 -0.53 -20.37 -18.45
N GLY A 87 -1.80 -20.71 -18.68
CA GLY A 87 -2.79 -20.99 -17.64
C GLY A 87 -2.40 -22.16 -16.74
N ASP A 88 -1.73 -23.19 -17.27
CA ASP A 88 -1.27 -24.33 -16.46
C ASP A 88 -0.15 -23.93 -15.50
N VAL A 89 0.77 -23.06 -15.96
CA VAL A 89 1.83 -22.50 -15.13
C VAL A 89 1.25 -21.58 -14.05
N LYS A 90 0.24 -20.77 -14.38
CA LYS A 90 -0.50 -19.97 -13.39
C LYS A 90 -1.14 -20.85 -12.32
N ALA A 91 -1.85 -21.89 -12.72
CA ALA A 91 -2.48 -22.82 -11.79
C ALA A 91 -1.46 -23.57 -10.93
N MET A 92 -0.29 -23.93 -11.48
CA MET A 92 0.81 -24.50 -10.72
C MET A 92 1.34 -23.52 -9.65
N TRP A 93 1.54 -22.24 -9.99
CA TRP A 93 2.00 -21.23 -9.03
C TRP A 93 0.98 -20.98 -7.92
N VAL A 94 -0.30 -20.89 -8.28
CA VAL A 94 -1.40 -20.73 -7.34
C VAL A 94 -1.48 -21.92 -6.39
N HIS A 95 -1.46 -23.14 -6.93
CA HIS A 95 -1.45 -24.36 -6.13
C HIS A 95 -0.23 -24.43 -5.21
N THR A 96 0.97 -24.18 -5.72
CA THR A 96 2.21 -24.21 -4.91
C THR A 96 2.17 -23.17 -3.79
N THR A 97 1.62 -22.00 -4.07
CA THR A 97 1.51 -20.92 -3.07
C THR A 97 0.48 -21.28 -1.99
N LEU A 98 -0.76 -21.58 -2.39
CA LEU A 98 -1.85 -21.82 -1.45
C LEU A 98 -1.69 -23.17 -0.73
N SER A 99 -1.47 -24.26 -1.47
CA SER A 99 -1.50 -25.63 -0.92
C SER A 99 -0.21 -26.06 -0.25
N ASN A 100 0.95 -25.50 -0.64
CA ASN A 100 2.23 -25.90 -0.07
C ASN A 100 2.76 -24.81 0.87
N ILE A 101 3.06 -23.61 0.34
CA ILE A 101 3.80 -22.59 1.10
C ILE A 101 2.96 -22.02 2.23
N LEU A 102 1.74 -21.55 1.95
CA LEU A 102 0.90 -20.93 2.98
C LEU A 102 0.39 -21.95 4.00
N VAL A 103 0.00 -23.16 3.56
CA VAL A 103 -0.40 -24.25 4.46
C VAL A 103 0.74 -24.66 5.40
N ASP A 104 1.95 -24.85 4.88
CA ASP A 104 3.12 -25.14 5.70
C ASP A 104 3.34 -24.04 6.76
N LYS A 105 3.19 -22.77 6.36
CA LYS A 105 3.33 -21.64 7.29
C LYS A 105 2.19 -21.56 8.30
N LEU A 106 0.95 -21.88 7.93
CA LEU A 106 -0.19 -21.91 8.85
C LEU A 106 0.04 -22.96 9.94
N ASN A 107 0.44 -24.17 9.55
CA ASN A 107 0.78 -25.25 10.48
C ASN A 107 1.95 -24.90 11.40
N GLN A 108 3.00 -24.27 10.86
CA GLN A 108 4.16 -23.82 11.65
C GLN A 108 3.77 -22.76 12.69
N ILE A 109 2.91 -21.79 12.32
CA ILE A 109 2.41 -20.78 13.27
C ILE A 109 1.53 -21.43 14.33
N ALA A 110 0.62 -22.32 13.93
CA ALA A 110 -0.27 -23.04 14.86
C ALA A 110 0.54 -23.80 15.90
N GLY A 111 1.52 -24.60 15.47
CA GLY A 111 2.40 -25.34 16.36
C GLY A 111 3.20 -24.46 17.32
N GLU A 112 3.69 -23.29 16.87
CA GLU A 112 4.39 -22.36 17.77
C GLU A 112 3.45 -21.66 18.77
N ILE A 113 2.22 -21.32 18.37
CA ILE A 113 1.20 -20.74 19.28
C ILE A 113 0.84 -21.73 20.38
N GLU A 114 0.63 -23.00 20.02
CA GLU A 114 0.34 -24.08 20.96
C GLU A 114 1.54 -24.35 21.87
N ARG A 115 2.74 -24.54 21.30
CA ARG A 115 3.97 -24.83 22.06
C ARG A 115 4.33 -23.75 23.08
N LEU A 116 4.10 -22.48 22.74
CA LEU A 116 4.41 -21.34 23.61
C LEU A 116 3.23 -20.89 24.48
N ASN A 117 2.06 -21.51 24.32
CA ASN A 117 0.82 -21.16 25.00
C ASN A 117 0.48 -19.66 24.86
N TYR A 118 0.30 -19.22 23.61
CA TYR A 118 -0.09 -17.85 23.25
C TYR A 118 -1.54 -17.73 22.75
N PRO A 119 -2.57 -18.15 23.52
CA PRO A 119 -3.95 -18.00 23.10
C PRO A 119 -4.37 -16.52 23.04
N ILE A 120 -5.31 -16.20 22.16
CA ILE A 120 -5.81 -14.83 21.98
C ILE A 120 -6.41 -14.22 23.27
N SER A 121 -6.88 -15.05 24.19
CA SER A 121 -7.36 -14.64 25.52
C SER A 121 -6.29 -13.95 26.37
N ASN A 122 -4.99 -14.05 26.01
CA ASN A 122 -3.91 -13.30 26.67
C ASN A 122 -3.90 -11.82 26.36
N ILE A 123 -4.50 -11.40 25.26
CA ILE A 123 -4.49 -10.02 24.79
C ILE A 123 -5.89 -9.41 24.66
N ASP A 124 -6.94 -10.22 24.78
CA ASP A 124 -8.32 -9.73 24.75
C ASP A 124 -8.68 -8.99 26.06
N PRO A 125 -8.91 -7.66 26.01
CA PRO A 125 -9.26 -6.87 27.19
C PRO A 125 -10.62 -7.26 27.78
N LYS A 126 -11.51 -7.90 27.02
CA LYS A 126 -12.83 -8.36 27.52
C LYS A 126 -12.73 -9.61 28.38
N GLN A 127 -11.68 -10.41 28.19
CA GLN A 127 -11.44 -11.66 28.92
C GLN A 127 -10.33 -11.53 29.98
N ALA A 128 -9.66 -10.38 30.04
CA ALA A 128 -8.57 -10.12 30.97
C ALA A 128 -9.09 -9.71 32.35
N HIS A 129 -9.40 -10.68 33.21
CA HIS A 129 -9.73 -10.43 34.62
C HIS A 129 -8.52 -10.05 35.51
N LYS A 130 -7.29 -10.06 35.00
CA LYS A 130 -6.05 -9.75 35.75
C LYS A 130 -4.98 -9.09 34.88
N LEU A 131 -4.08 -8.35 35.53
CA LEU A 131 -2.80 -7.89 34.98
C LEU A 131 -1.97 -9.11 34.53
N LYS A 132 -2.05 -9.47 33.25
CA LYS A 132 -1.18 -10.49 32.64
C LYS A 132 0.22 -9.87 32.42
N ASP A 133 1.26 -10.70 32.52
CA ASP A 133 2.65 -10.29 32.27
C ASP A 133 2.74 -9.54 30.93
N THR A 134 3.28 -8.33 30.97
CA THR A 134 3.39 -7.46 29.78
C THR A 134 4.19 -8.14 28.67
N THR A 135 5.20 -8.94 29.04
CA THR A 135 6.03 -9.71 28.09
C THR A 135 5.20 -10.78 27.39
N LEU A 136 4.38 -11.52 28.14
CA LEU A 136 3.51 -12.55 27.59
C LEU A 136 2.45 -11.96 26.65
N CYS A 137 1.84 -10.85 27.04
CA CYS A 137 0.86 -10.14 26.21
C CYS A 137 1.50 -9.63 24.91
N GLU A 138 2.69 -9.07 25.00
CA GLU A 138 3.46 -8.58 23.84
C GLU A 138 3.81 -9.71 22.87
N GLU A 139 4.32 -10.83 23.37
CA GLU A 139 4.65 -12.00 22.55
C GLU A 139 3.40 -12.61 21.93
N THR A 140 2.33 -12.78 22.71
CA THR A 140 1.05 -13.31 22.21
C THR A 140 0.48 -12.42 21.12
N TYR A 141 0.54 -11.10 21.28
CA TYR A 141 0.12 -10.15 20.26
C TYR A 141 0.84 -10.39 18.92
N ILE A 142 2.16 -10.57 18.96
CA ILE A 142 2.98 -10.73 17.75
C ILE A 142 2.61 -12.02 17.00
N TYR A 143 2.48 -13.15 17.70
CA TYR A 143 2.14 -14.42 17.09
C TYR A 143 0.69 -14.46 16.56
N GLN A 144 -0.26 -13.91 17.32
CA GLN A 144 -1.66 -13.81 16.87
C GLN A 144 -1.80 -12.87 15.68
N TYR A 145 -1.03 -11.77 15.64
CA TYR A 145 -0.99 -10.89 14.47
C TYR A 145 -0.38 -11.57 13.24
N LEU A 146 0.65 -12.40 13.43
CA LEU A 146 1.27 -13.21 12.38
C LEU A 146 0.28 -14.22 11.80
N LYS A 147 -0.45 -14.93 12.66
CA LYS A 147 -1.56 -15.84 12.30
C LYS A 147 -2.58 -15.13 11.42
N LEU A 148 -3.13 -14.02 11.91
CA LEU A 148 -4.21 -13.31 11.22
C LEU A 148 -3.79 -12.76 9.86
N HIS A 149 -2.58 -12.22 9.73
CA HIS A 149 -2.09 -11.77 8.42
C HIS A 149 -1.89 -12.92 7.44
N LEU A 150 -1.48 -14.11 7.91
CA LEU A 150 -1.35 -15.27 7.04
C LEU A 150 -2.71 -15.76 6.54
N ILE A 151 -3.73 -15.76 7.41
CA ILE A 151 -5.11 -16.08 7.03
C ILE A 151 -5.63 -15.08 6.00
N VAL A 152 -5.47 -13.76 6.25
CA VAL A 152 -5.88 -12.71 5.31
C VAL A 152 -5.15 -12.83 3.97
N LEU A 153 -3.86 -13.15 3.98
CA LEU A 153 -3.07 -13.38 2.77
C LEU A 153 -3.60 -14.57 1.97
N TYR A 154 -3.93 -15.68 2.64
CA TYR A 154 -4.52 -16.86 2.01
C TYR A 154 -5.86 -16.52 1.33
N LEU A 155 -6.79 -15.90 2.08
CA LEU A 155 -8.12 -15.53 1.57
C LEU A 155 -8.02 -14.54 0.39
N ASN A 156 -7.13 -13.55 0.48
CA ASN A 156 -6.90 -12.59 -0.60
C ASN A 156 -6.39 -13.26 -1.88
N LEU A 157 -5.43 -14.17 -1.77
CA LEU A 157 -4.89 -14.89 -2.93
C LEU A 157 -5.90 -15.89 -3.51
N GLN A 158 -6.70 -16.54 -2.67
CA GLN A 158 -7.76 -17.45 -3.11
C GLN A 158 -8.81 -16.71 -3.96
N VAL A 159 -9.29 -15.55 -3.50
CA VAL A 159 -10.25 -14.73 -4.27
C VAL A 159 -9.62 -14.19 -5.55
N GLN A 160 -8.37 -13.72 -5.47
CA GLN A 160 -7.70 -13.12 -6.62
C GLN A 160 -7.41 -14.11 -7.76
N PHE A 161 -7.21 -15.39 -7.44
CA PHE A 161 -6.87 -16.44 -8.41
C PHE A 161 -7.93 -17.54 -8.49
N GLU A 162 -9.19 -17.19 -8.24
CA GLU A 162 -10.32 -18.11 -8.23
C GLU A 162 -10.39 -19.01 -9.47
N GLU A 163 -10.11 -18.46 -10.65
CA GLU A 163 -10.13 -19.17 -11.94
C GLU A 163 -9.07 -20.29 -12.05
N TYR A 164 -8.01 -20.23 -11.25
CA TYR A 164 -6.88 -21.16 -11.29
C TYR A 164 -6.84 -22.09 -10.07
N LEU A 165 -7.86 -22.05 -9.21
CA LEU A 165 -7.94 -22.92 -8.05
C LEU A 165 -8.21 -24.36 -8.48
N LYS A 166 -7.35 -25.27 -8.03
CA LYS A 166 -7.53 -26.73 -8.16
C LYS A 166 -8.08 -27.37 -6.88
N VAL A 167 -8.31 -26.56 -5.85
CA VAL A 167 -8.66 -26.99 -4.49
C VAL A 167 -9.96 -26.30 -4.09
N GLU A 168 -10.73 -26.96 -3.22
CA GLU A 168 -11.93 -26.37 -2.61
C GLU A 168 -11.59 -25.05 -1.92
N LYS A 169 -12.47 -24.07 -2.08
CA LYS A 169 -12.34 -22.77 -1.43
C LYS A 169 -12.56 -22.94 0.06
N LEU A 170 -11.63 -22.42 0.85
CA LEU A 170 -11.78 -22.35 2.29
C LEU A 170 -12.27 -20.95 2.67
N ASP A 171 -13.27 -20.87 3.54
CA ASP A 171 -13.65 -19.61 4.16
C ASP A 171 -12.81 -19.31 5.42
N GLU A 172 -13.14 -18.23 6.13
CA GLU A 172 -12.43 -17.92 7.38
C GLU A 172 -12.61 -19.04 8.42
N GLU A 173 -13.83 -19.55 8.58
CA GLU A 173 -14.16 -20.56 9.59
C GLU A 173 -13.42 -21.88 9.33
N ASP A 174 -13.39 -22.32 8.07
CA ASP A 174 -12.65 -23.50 7.62
C ASP A 174 -11.16 -23.41 7.99
N ILE A 175 -10.54 -22.25 7.77
CA ILE A 175 -9.11 -22.05 8.06
C ILE A 175 -8.87 -22.10 9.58
N TYR A 176 -9.72 -21.46 10.38
CA TYR A 176 -9.62 -21.51 11.84
C TYR A 176 -9.78 -22.93 12.38
N LEU A 177 -10.80 -23.66 11.92
CA LEU A 177 -11.08 -25.01 12.38
C LEU A 177 -9.99 -25.99 11.92
N LYS A 178 -9.60 -25.95 10.64
CA LYS A 178 -8.69 -26.91 10.03
C LYS A 178 -7.26 -26.80 10.54
N TYR A 179 -6.75 -25.57 10.72
CA TYR A 179 -5.33 -25.36 11.05
C TYR A 179 -5.09 -24.97 12.51
N PHE A 180 -6.08 -24.37 13.19
CA PHE A 180 -5.90 -23.87 14.55
C PHE A 180 -6.81 -24.54 15.58
N GLN A 181 -7.81 -25.32 15.16
CA GLN A 181 -8.79 -25.96 16.06
C GLN A 181 -9.49 -24.94 16.97
N GLU A 182 -9.69 -23.72 16.47
CA GLU A 182 -10.29 -22.60 17.18
C GLU A 182 -11.58 -22.18 16.47
N SER A 183 -12.51 -21.54 17.21
CA SER A 183 -13.61 -20.80 16.59
C SER A 183 -13.16 -19.41 16.17
N VAL A 184 -13.84 -18.84 15.17
CA VAL A 184 -13.60 -17.47 14.73
C VAL A 184 -13.93 -16.50 15.89
N PRO A 185 -13.07 -15.53 16.20
CA PRO A 185 -13.35 -14.53 17.24
C PRO A 185 -14.60 -13.71 16.92
N GLU A 186 -15.40 -13.38 17.95
CA GLU A 186 -16.57 -12.51 17.81
C GLU A 186 -16.35 -11.13 18.44
N PRO A 187 -16.37 -10.02 17.66
CA PRO A 187 -16.51 -9.95 16.21
C PRO A 187 -15.21 -10.33 15.46
N SER A 188 -15.34 -10.89 14.25
CA SER A 188 -14.16 -11.26 13.44
C SER A 188 -13.25 -10.05 13.19
N PHE A 189 -11.94 -10.28 13.26
CA PHE A 189 -10.91 -9.28 12.95
C PHE A 189 -10.71 -9.08 11.45
N ILE A 190 -11.18 -10.01 10.62
CA ILE A 190 -11.11 -9.93 9.17
C ILE A 190 -12.38 -9.27 8.67
N LYS A 191 -12.23 -8.27 7.79
CA LYS A 191 -13.36 -7.55 7.18
C LYS A 191 -13.19 -7.52 5.67
N PRO A 192 -14.30 -7.54 4.90
CA PRO A 192 -14.22 -7.31 3.46
C PRO A 192 -13.66 -5.91 3.21
N SER A 193 -12.68 -5.83 2.31
CA SER A 193 -12.14 -4.56 1.84
C SER A 193 -13.18 -3.86 0.98
N LYS A 194 -13.27 -2.52 1.11
CA LYS A 194 -14.14 -1.74 0.21
C LYS A 194 -13.62 -1.86 -1.22
N LYS A 195 -14.47 -2.34 -2.13
CA LYS A 195 -14.13 -2.44 -3.56
C LYS A 195 -14.04 -1.04 -4.16
N ILE A 196 -12.83 -0.58 -4.48
CA ILE A 196 -12.56 0.54 -5.38
C ILE A 196 -12.93 0.09 -6.81
N GLU A 197 -13.91 0.73 -7.43
CA GLU A 197 -14.48 0.31 -8.73
C GLU A 197 -13.53 0.49 -9.94
N THR A 198 -12.30 0.96 -9.73
CA THR A 198 -11.35 1.24 -10.82
C THR A 198 -9.95 0.70 -10.53
N PRO A 199 -9.29 0.08 -11.53
CA PRO A 199 -8.04 -0.64 -11.32
C PRO A 199 -6.91 0.27 -10.86
N ILE A 200 -6.11 -0.23 -9.93
CA ILE A 200 -4.87 0.38 -9.44
C ILE A 200 -3.92 0.55 -10.64
N VAL A 201 -3.35 1.75 -10.78
CA VAL A 201 -2.39 2.05 -11.85
C VAL A 201 -1.11 1.27 -11.56
N LYS A 202 -0.82 0.24 -12.38
CA LYS A 202 0.45 -0.50 -12.30
C LYS A 202 1.60 0.47 -12.53
N LYS A 203 2.52 0.55 -11.57
CA LYS A 203 3.80 1.24 -11.75
C LYS A 203 4.52 0.59 -12.93
N LYS A 204 5.01 1.37 -13.89
CA LYS A 204 5.82 0.80 -14.99
C LYS A 204 7.05 0.12 -14.36
N PRO A 205 7.49 -1.04 -14.87
CA PRO A 205 8.82 -1.56 -14.53
C PRO A 205 9.84 -0.45 -14.86
N LYS A 206 10.80 -0.22 -13.96
CA LYS A 206 11.91 0.71 -14.19
C LYS A 206 12.70 0.20 -15.40
N GLU A 207 12.38 0.67 -16.59
CA GLU A 207 13.30 0.60 -17.73
C GLU A 207 14.42 1.64 -17.52
N GLU A 208 15.61 1.37 -18.07
CA GLU A 208 16.86 2.10 -17.84
C GLU A 208 16.86 3.59 -18.26
N PHE A 209 15.76 4.10 -18.80
CA PHE A 209 15.63 5.52 -19.13
C PHE A 209 15.16 6.30 -17.90
N SER A 210 16.09 7.05 -17.30
CA SER A 210 15.74 8.07 -16.30
C SER A 210 14.96 9.19 -16.99
N PHE A 211 13.66 9.28 -16.72
CA PHE A 211 12.89 10.46 -17.07
C PHE A 211 13.52 11.70 -16.42
N GLU A 212 13.89 12.68 -17.25
CA GLU A 212 14.43 13.95 -16.78
C GLU A 212 13.33 15.01 -16.78
N PRO A 213 12.90 15.50 -15.61
CA PRO A 213 11.84 16.51 -15.53
C PRO A 213 12.30 17.84 -16.14
N ILE A 214 11.43 18.45 -16.95
CA ILE A 214 11.77 19.64 -17.72
C ILE A 214 11.73 20.87 -16.81
N ARG A 215 12.89 21.43 -16.43
CA ARG A 215 12.97 22.57 -15.51
C ARG A 215 12.71 23.95 -16.13
N ARG A 216 11.89 23.99 -17.17
CA ARG A 216 11.54 25.19 -17.95
C ARG A 216 10.11 25.08 -18.48
N ASP A 217 9.62 26.16 -19.06
CA ASP A 217 8.35 26.12 -19.79
C ASP A 217 8.44 25.27 -21.07
N ILE A 218 7.38 24.52 -21.34
CA ILE A 218 7.24 23.69 -22.54
C ILE A 218 6.44 24.49 -23.56
N GLN A 219 7.02 24.73 -24.74
CA GLN A 219 6.35 25.47 -25.81
C GLN A 219 5.37 24.56 -26.60
N PRO A 220 4.25 25.12 -27.10
CA PRO A 220 3.85 26.52 -26.99
C PRO A 220 3.21 26.85 -25.64
N ILE A 221 3.67 27.92 -24.99
CA ILE A 221 2.98 28.52 -23.84
C ILE A 221 1.73 29.20 -24.42
N GLY A 222 0.63 28.46 -24.57
CA GLY A 222 -0.67 29.08 -24.80
C GLY A 222 -0.90 30.13 -23.70
N TYR A 223 -1.43 31.31 -24.03
CA TYR A 223 -1.63 32.49 -23.17
C TYR A 223 -1.87 32.14 -21.68
N SER A 224 -0.79 31.92 -20.94
CA SER A 224 -0.79 31.54 -19.53
C SER A 224 -0.17 32.70 -18.78
N LEU A 225 -0.85 33.15 -17.72
CA LEU A 225 -0.33 34.18 -16.82
C LEU A 225 0.78 33.65 -15.89
N ILE A 226 1.13 32.38 -16.01
CA ILE A 226 2.04 31.64 -15.15
C ILE A 226 3.15 31.03 -15.99
N ASP A 227 4.37 31.15 -15.48
CA ASP A 227 5.60 30.55 -15.98
C ASP A 227 6.15 29.53 -14.97
N TYR A 228 7.20 28.80 -15.38
CA TYR A 228 7.88 27.83 -14.52
C TYR A 228 8.53 28.47 -13.28
N ASP A 229 8.86 29.76 -13.32
CA ASP A 229 9.49 30.49 -12.21
C ASP A 229 8.50 30.82 -11.08
N MET A 230 7.20 30.78 -11.35
CA MET A 230 6.16 30.88 -10.33
C MET A 230 6.02 29.62 -9.46
N ILE A 231 6.72 28.52 -9.78
CA ILE A 231 6.75 27.29 -8.96
C ILE A 231 7.67 27.51 -7.76
N LEU A 232 7.14 27.34 -6.54
CA LEU A 232 7.88 27.62 -5.30
C LEU A 232 9.02 26.63 -5.03
N ASN A 233 8.74 25.34 -5.17
CA ASN A 233 9.74 24.28 -5.00
C ASN A 233 9.85 23.46 -6.30
N LYS A 234 10.82 23.85 -7.13
CA LYS A 234 11.09 23.25 -8.43
C LYS A 234 11.51 21.77 -8.31
N ASP A 235 12.24 21.40 -7.25
CA ASP A 235 12.66 20.01 -7.03
C ASP A 235 11.50 19.11 -6.60
N ALA A 236 10.61 19.61 -5.73
CA ALA A 236 9.40 18.88 -5.36
C ALA A 236 8.45 18.72 -6.55
N PHE A 237 8.33 19.75 -7.39
CA PHE A 237 7.55 19.67 -8.62
C PHE A 237 8.16 18.68 -9.63
N ALA A 238 9.49 18.69 -9.80
CA ALA A 238 10.21 17.73 -10.62
C ALA A 238 9.97 16.27 -10.15
N GLN A 239 9.94 16.04 -8.83
CA GLN A 239 9.60 14.73 -8.27
C GLN A 239 8.16 14.30 -8.59
N VAL A 240 7.23 15.26 -8.62
CA VAL A 240 5.85 15.00 -9.05
C VAL A 240 5.82 14.57 -10.52
N GLU A 241 6.58 15.22 -11.40
CA GLU A 241 6.69 14.81 -12.81
C GLU A 241 7.29 13.41 -12.97
N CYS A 242 8.35 13.09 -12.22
CA CYS A 242 8.87 11.71 -12.19
C CYS A 242 7.80 10.71 -11.76
N ASN A 243 6.98 11.06 -10.77
CA ASN A 243 5.88 10.20 -10.34
C ASN A 243 4.77 10.11 -11.41
N LEU A 244 4.47 11.18 -12.13
CA LEU A 244 3.52 11.13 -13.26
C LEU A 244 4.00 10.15 -14.34
N TYR A 245 5.30 10.15 -14.64
CA TYR A 245 5.90 9.23 -15.60
C TYR A 245 5.91 7.77 -15.10
N ASP A 246 6.33 7.55 -13.85
CA ASP A 246 6.37 6.24 -13.19
C ASP A 246 5.00 5.53 -13.20
N PHE A 247 3.94 6.32 -13.06
CA PHE A 247 2.55 5.85 -13.06
C PHE A 247 1.91 5.90 -14.46
N GLY A 248 2.67 6.19 -15.52
CA GLY A 248 2.18 6.17 -16.91
C GLY A 248 1.07 7.17 -17.19
N ILE A 249 1.05 8.28 -16.45
CA ILE A 249 0.12 9.41 -16.68
C ILE A 249 0.69 10.31 -17.78
N ILE A 250 2.00 10.46 -17.83
CA ILE A 250 2.73 11.16 -18.91
C ILE A 250 3.75 10.21 -19.58
N ASP A 251 4.14 10.55 -20.80
CA ASP A 251 5.25 9.91 -21.52
C ASP A 251 6.59 10.62 -21.27
N ILE A 252 7.63 10.16 -21.96
CA ILE A 252 9.00 10.69 -21.82
C ILE A 252 9.13 12.14 -22.32
N GLU A 253 8.22 12.59 -23.17
CA GLU A 253 8.16 13.97 -23.68
C GLU A 253 7.27 14.87 -22.81
N SER A 254 6.86 14.39 -21.62
CA SER A 254 5.89 15.03 -20.74
C SER A 254 4.51 15.24 -21.37
N CYS A 255 4.16 14.47 -22.41
CA CYS A 255 2.83 14.50 -23.00
C CYS A 255 1.88 13.55 -22.24
N PHE A 256 0.64 14.00 -22.03
CA PHE A 256 -0.36 13.22 -21.31
C PHE A 256 -0.81 11.97 -22.07
N ILE A 257 -0.83 10.82 -21.38
CA ILE A 257 -1.28 9.54 -21.91
C ILE A 257 -2.76 9.34 -21.56
N LYS A 258 -3.63 9.42 -22.58
CA LYS A 258 -5.07 9.14 -22.45
C LYS A 258 -5.33 7.66 -22.17
N ASN A 259 -5.65 7.32 -20.92
CA ASN A 259 -6.10 5.98 -20.53
C ASN A 259 -7.50 6.01 -19.90
N ARG A 260 -8.50 5.50 -20.64
CA ARG A 260 -9.90 5.43 -20.16
C ARG A 260 -10.11 4.39 -19.06
N LYS A 261 -9.33 3.30 -19.04
CA LYS A 261 -9.44 2.24 -18.02
C LYS A 261 -8.91 2.70 -16.65
N GLN A 262 -7.88 3.55 -16.66
CA GLN A 262 -7.25 4.12 -15.46
C GLN A 262 -7.82 5.48 -15.06
N SER A 263 -8.73 6.05 -15.86
CA SER A 263 -9.29 7.39 -15.65
C SER A 263 -8.22 8.47 -15.45
N ASN A 264 -7.16 8.43 -16.27
CA ASN A 264 -6.01 9.33 -16.15
C ASN A 264 -6.39 10.82 -16.16
N ASN A 265 -7.46 11.20 -16.87
CA ASN A 265 -7.97 12.57 -16.88
C ASN A 265 -8.43 13.03 -15.48
N THR A 266 -9.13 12.15 -14.76
CA THR A 266 -9.61 12.42 -13.40
C THR A 266 -8.46 12.42 -12.40
N LEU A 267 -7.51 11.49 -12.56
CA LEU A 267 -6.29 11.46 -11.74
C LEU A 267 -5.47 12.73 -11.91
N LEU A 268 -5.26 13.19 -13.15
CA LEU A 268 -4.50 14.40 -13.41
C LEU A 268 -5.19 15.65 -12.83
N ALA A 269 -6.52 15.76 -12.98
CA ALA A 269 -7.29 16.83 -12.36
C ALA A 269 -7.20 16.82 -10.82
N ALA A 270 -7.18 15.63 -10.20
CA ALA A 270 -6.97 15.48 -8.75
C ALA A 270 -5.59 15.95 -8.32
N ILE A 271 -4.54 15.58 -9.08
CA ILE A 271 -3.16 15.99 -8.83
C ILE A 271 -3.05 17.51 -8.88
N TYR A 272 -3.67 18.16 -9.88
CA TYR A 272 -3.67 19.62 -9.97
C TYR A 272 -4.29 20.27 -8.74
N LYS A 273 -5.43 19.76 -8.27
CA LYS A 273 -6.09 20.26 -7.05
C LYS A 273 -5.18 20.14 -5.84
N VAL A 274 -4.57 18.97 -5.63
CA VAL A 274 -3.65 18.74 -4.50
C VAL A 274 -2.44 19.67 -4.57
N LEU A 275 -1.85 19.91 -5.75
CA LEU A 275 -0.73 20.84 -5.90
C LEU A 275 -1.12 22.29 -5.59
N ILE A 276 -2.29 22.74 -6.06
CA ILE A 276 -2.80 24.09 -5.83
C ILE A 276 -3.16 24.31 -4.35
N GLU A 277 -3.83 23.34 -3.72
CA GLU A 277 -4.20 23.36 -2.30
C GLU A 277 -2.96 23.39 -1.39
N ASN A 278 -1.91 22.65 -1.77
CA ASN A 278 -0.64 22.62 -1.06
C ASN A 278 0.30 23.78 -1.42
N ASN A 279 -0.19 24.83 -2.09
CA ASN A 279 0.56 26.04 -2.45
C ASN A 279 1.86 25.78 -3.22
N TYR A 280 1.85 24.90 -4.22
CA TYR A 280 3.04 24.67 -5.06
C TYR A 280 3.38 25.84 -5.98
N PHE A 281 2.43 26.76 -6.18
CA PHE A 281 2.56 27.90 -7.07
C PHE A 281 2.39 29.21 -6.30
N ARG A 282 3.16 30.23 -6.69
CA ARG A 282 2.99 31.60 -6.20
C ARG A 282 1.66 32.17 -6.69
N ARG A 283 0.81 32.64 -5.77
CA ARG A 283 -0.45 33.32 -6.13
C ARG A 283 -0.26 34.77 -6.56
N ASN A 284 0.86 35.40 -6.21
CA ASN A 284 1.15 36.79 -6.59
C ASN A 284 2.22 36.79 -7.69
N ILE A 285 1.98 37.56 -8.74
CA ILE A 285 2.99 37.86 -9.76
C ILE A 285 3.91 38.95 -9.19
N LEU A 286 5.22 38.75 -9.28
CA LEU A 286 6.22 39.72 -8.84
C LEU A 286 6.05 41.03 -9.62
N GLY A 287 5.72 42.12 -8.92
CA GLY A 287 5.57 43.45 -9.53
C GLY A 287 4.16 43.81 -10.00
N GLU A 288 3.19 42.89 -9.96
CA GLU A 288 1.79 43.17 -10.30
C GLU A 288 0.85 43.05 -9.09
N LYS A 289 -0.22 43.85 -9.05
CA LYS A 289 -1.31 43.70 -8.06
C LYS A 289 -2.23 42.51 -8.35
N LYS A 290 -2.03 41.83 -9.48
CA LYS A 290 -2.88 40.75 -9.96
C LYS A 290 -2.54 39.45 -9.26
N ARG A 291 -3.57 38.73 -8.80
CA ARG A 291 -3.44 37.40 -8.20
C ARG A 291 -3.82 36.32 -9.21
N CYS A 292 -3.00 35.29 -9.31
CA CYS A 292 -3.31 34.09 -10.08
C CYS A 292 -4.42 33.29 -9.40
N THR A 293 -5.38 32.84 -10.20
CA THR A 293 -6.47 31.99 -9.75
C THR A 293 -6.13 30.51 -9.97
N ASP A 294 -6.85 29.62 -9.29
CA ASP A 294 -6.74 28.17 -9.48
C ASP A 294 -6.97 27.75 -10.94
N ILE A 295 -7.78 28.52 -11.68
CA ILE A 295 -8.03 28.30 -13.11
C ILE A 295 -6.77 28.57 -13.94
N ASP A 296 -5.99 29.58 -13.55
CA ASP A 296 -4.75 29.94 -14.25
C ASP A 296 -3.69 28.85 -14.05
N PHE A 297 -3.54 28.32 -12.83
CA PHE A 297 -2.62 27.19 -12.56
C PHE A 297 -3.01 25.94 -13.34
N ARG A 298 -4.31 25.64 -13.42
CA ARG A 298 -4.80 24.55 -14.26
C ARG A 298 -4.47 24.77 -15.74
N LYS A 299 -4.69 25.97 -16.29
CA LYS A 299 -4.37 26.29 -17.70
C LYS A 299 -2.89 26.09 -18.01
N TYR A 300 -2.01 26.51 -17.08
CA TYR A 300 -0.57 26.30 -17.20
C TYR A 300 -0.23 24.80 -17.25
N LEU A 301 -0.77 24.00 -16.32
CA LEU A 301 -0.50 22.55 -16.29
C LEU A 301 -1.10 21.82 -17.51
N ASP A 302 -2.29 22.22 -17.96
CA ASP A 302 -2.91 21.71 -19.18
C ASP A 302 -2.06 21.99 -20.43
N ALA A 303 -1.50 23.19 -20.55
CA ALA A 303 -0.57 23.52 -21.63
C ALA A 303 0.71 22.69 -21.54
N ARG A 304 1.26 22.52 -20.33
CA ARG A 304 2.48 21.76 -20.07
C ARG A 304 2.36 20.29 -20.48
N TYR A 305 1.24 19.63 -20.16
CA TYR A 305 1.03 18.22 -20.48
C TYR A 305 0.21 17.98 -21.76
N ARG A 306 -0.09 19.03 -22.53
CA ARG A 306 -0.87 19.00 -23.79
C ARG A 306 -2.22 18.31 -23.64
N VAL A 307 -2.95 18.66 -22.59
CA VAL A 307 -4.24 18.05 -22.22
C VAL A 307 -5.25 19.12 -21.87
N ASP A 308 -6.54 18.83 -22.07
CA ASP A 308 -7.63 19.66 -21.57
C ASP A 308 -8.34 18.93 -20.42
N THR A 309 -8.13 19.43 -19.19
CA THR A 309 -8.79 18.91 -17.99
C THR A 309 -9.93 19.81 -17.50
N THR A 310 -10.41 20.76 -18.32
CA THR A 310 -11.36 21.81 -17.90
C THR A 310 -12.60 21.24 -17.23
N GLN A 311 -13.22 20.21 -17.81
CA GLN A 311 -14.46 19.64 -17.28
C GLN A 311 -14.20 18.83 -16.00
N GLN A 312 -13.13 18.06 -15.99
CA GLN A 312 -12.76 17.18 -14.87
C GLN A 312 -12.36 18.02 -13.66
N PHE A 313 -11.51 19.04 -13.83
CA PHE A 313 -11.08 19.93 -12.76
C PHE A 313 -12.25 20.70 -12.11
N ARG A 314 -13.30 21.02 -12.89
CA ARG A 314 -14.50 21.71 -12.37
C ARG A 314 -15.47 20.77 -11.63
N ARG A 315 -15.57 19.51 -12.07
CA ARG A 315 -16.57 18.55 -11.57
C ARG A 315 -16.02 17.57 -10.54
N ILE A 316 -14.69 17.57 -10.31
CA ILE A 316 -14.06 16.62 -9.40
C ILE A 316 -14.56 16.82 -7.97
N THR A 317 -14.95 15.73 -7.31
CA THR A 317 -15.42 15.72 -5.93
C THR A 317 -14.29 15.38 -4.95
N GLU A 318 -14.45 15.71 -3.67
CA GLU A 318 -13.48 15.34 -2.63
C GLU A 318 -13.29 13.82 -2.53
N GLU A 319 -14.35 13.03 -2.73
CA GLU A 319 -14.28 11.57 -2.80
C GLU A 319 -13.34 11.11 -3.92
N GLN A 320 -13.45 11.71 -5.11
CA GLN A 320 -12.59 11.38 -6.25
C GLN A 320 -11.12 11.81 -6.02
N ILE A 321 -10.88 12.88 -5.26
CA ILE A 321 -9.53 13.28 -4.84
C ILE A 321 -8.96 12.26 -3.84
N ASN A 322 -9.77 11.79 -2.89
CA ASN A 322 -9.37 10.75 -1.95
C ASN A 322 -9.11 9.42 -2.66
N ASP A 323 -9.93 9.04 -3.63
CA ASP A 323 -9.70 7.88 -4.48
C ASP A 323 -8.39 8.01 -5.28
N ALA A 324 -8.08 9.21 -5.78
CA ALA A 324 -6.82 9.49 -6.45
C ALA A 324 -5.62 9.33 -5.50
N LYS A 325 -5.73 9.76 -4.24
CA LYS A 325 -4.70 9.56 -3.20
C LYS A 325 -4.47 8.09 -2.88
N VAL A 326 -5.54 7.29 -2.86
CA VAL A 326 -5.43 5.83 -2.70
C VAL A 326 -4.75 5.20 -3.92
N LYS A 327 -5.07 5.65 -5.13
CA LYS A 327 -4.46 5.15 -6.39
C LYS A 327 -3.01 5.60 -6.59
N LEU A 328 -2.67 6.80 -6.12
CA LEU A 328 -1.36 7.42 -6.24
C LEU A 328 -0.86 7.77 -4.83
N PRO A 329 -0.32 6.81 -4.07
CA PRO A 329 0.05 7.01 -2.66
C PRO A 329 1.13 8.09 -2.43
N TRP A 330 1.79 8.56 -3.48
CA TRP A 330 2.72 9.69 -3.41
C TRP A 330 2.00 11.04 -3.32
N LEU A 331 0.72 11.14 -3.70
CA LEU A 331 -0.08 12.36 -3.53
C LEU A 331 -0.23 12.75 -2.06
N ASP A 332 -0.36 11.79 -1.15
CA ASP A 332 -0.40 12.05 0.30
C ASP A 332 0.94 12.53 0.88
N LYS A 333 2.03 12.36 0.12
CA LYS A 333 3.37 12.84 0.48
C LYS A 333 3.67 14.23 -0.07
N ILE A 334 2.75 14.81 -0.85
CA ILE A 334 2.83 16.19 -1.29
C ILE A 334 2.43 17.05 -0.09
N TYR A 335 3.42 17.61 0.60
CA TYR A 335 3.19 18.49 1.73
C TYR A 335 3.02 19.94 1.29
N PRO A 336 2.23 20.74 2.02
CA PRO A 336 2.11 22.17 1.76
C PRO A 336 3.47 22.85 1.87
N ILE A 337 3.83 23.62 0.85
CA ILE A 337 5.03 24.45 0.86
C ILE A 337 4.69 25.71 1.66
N ARG A 338 5.42 25.91 2.77
CA ARG A 338 5.26 27.06 3.67
C ARG A 338 6.00 28.28 3.17
#